data_AF-A0A151J887-F1
#
_entry.id   AF-A0A151J887-F1
#
_cell.length_a   1.000
_cell.length_b   1.000
_cell.length_c   1.000
_cell.angle_alpha   90.00
_cell.angle_beta   90.00
_cell.angle_gamma   90.00
#
_symmetry.space_group_name_H-M   'P 1'
#
loop_
_entity.id
_entity.type
_entity.pdbx_description
1 polymer ?
#
loop_
_entity_poly.entity_id
_entity_poly.type
_entity_poly.pdbx_seq_one_letter_code
_entity_poly.pdbx_strand_id
1 'polypeptide(L)'
;MPEERLLTISAFLDTLENTIENSVFYIQKQNSNFIHNFCKLWPDAEIEILWASKAFGKHPDAVNFWMGDERAVTSMHKDPYENIYRVVSGEKNFTLHPPTDLPWIPYQNYPSAVYKEHKPGKWIIESINETLDSARITNLTSTLWICVDSLNPDCEV
;
A
#
# COMPACT_ATOMS: atom_id res chain seq x y z
N MET A 1 -8.51 4.87 3.72
CA MET A 1 -7.17 5.37 3.36
C MET A 1 -6.37 5.66 4.63
N PRO A 2 -5.04 5.42 4.64
CA PRO A 2 -4.19 5.72 5.79
C PRO A 2 -4.00 7.24 5.96
N GLU A 3 -3.56 7.66 7.14
CA GLU A 3 -3.00 9.01 7.31
C GLU A 3 -1.60 9.07 6.68
N GLU A 4 -1.33 10.10 5.87
CA GLU A 4 0.01 10.33 5.33
C GLU A 4 0.80 11.32 6.19
N ARG A 5 2.05 10.97 6.51
CA ARG A 5 2.99 11.81 7.25
C ARG A 5 4.32 11.87 6.53
N LEU A 6 4.98 13.03 6.61
CA LEU A 6 6.36 13.20 6.22
C LEU A 6 7.24 13.05 7.46
N LEU A 7 8.12 12.05 7.45
CA LEU A 7 9.06 11.76 8.52
C LEU A 7 10.48 11.71 7.96
N THR A 8 11.47 11.99 8.82
CA THR A 8 12.85 11.61 8.51
C THR A 8 13.01 10.10 8.63
N ILE A 9 14.02 9.53 7.98
CA ILE A 9 14.29 8.09 8.10
C ILE A 9 14.65 7.70 9.52
N SER A 10 15.43 8.51 10.25
CA SER A 10 15.71 8.26 11.67
C SER A 10 14.43 8.16 12.49
N ALA A 11 13.52 9.14 12.38
CA ALA A 11 12.28 9.13 13.13
C ALA A 11 11.39 7.94 12.77
N PHE A 12 11.38 7.54 11.49
CA PHE A 12 10.66 6.36 11.03
C PHE A 12 11.26 5.06 11.63
N LEU A 13 12.59 4.91 11.63
CA LEU A 13 13.25 3.76 12.25
C LEU A 13 12.98 3.70 13.75
N ASP A 14 12.98 4.84 14.44
CA ASP A 14 12.61 4.91 15.86
C ASP A 14 11.21 4.35 16.11
N THR A 15 10.26 4.55 15.18
CA THR A 15 8.90 3.98 15.29
C THR A 15 8.82 2.47 15.08
N LEU A 16 9.79 1.89 14.34
CA LEU A 16 9.88 0.44 14.15
C LEU A 16 10.54 -0.22 15.37
N GLU A 17 11.53 0.43 15.97
CA GLU A 17 12.19 -0.07 17.18
C GLU A 17 11.33 0.13 18.44
N ASN A 18 10.55 1.21 18.50
CA ASN A 18 9.70 1.57 19.64
C ASN A 18 8.24 1.69 19.19
N THR A 19 7.62 0.54 18.91
CA THR A 19 6.25 0.49 18.39
C THR A 19 5.25 1.13 19.35
N ILE A 20 4.33 1.92 18.80
CA ILE A 20 3.23 2.51 19.54
C ILE A 20 1.99 1.61 19.38
N GLU A 21 1.29 1.36 20.48
CA GLU A 21 0.03 0.61 20.48
C GLU A 21 -1.01 1.36 19.62
N ASN A 22 -1.62 0.67 18.66
CA ASN A 22 -2.58 1.21 17.67
C ASN A 22 -2.00 2.13 16.58
N SER A 23 -0.69 2.36 16.52
CA SER A 23 -0.07 3.13 15.43
C SER A 23 0.92 2.24 14.67
N VAL A 24 0.62 2.01 13.40
CA VAL A 24 1.40 1.12 12.52
C VAL A 24 1.97 1.96 11.38
N PHE A 25 3.30 2.02 11.30
CA PHE A 25 4.01 2.81 10.31
C PHE A 25 4.49 1.94 9.15
N TYR A 26 4.27 2.41 7.93
CA TYR A 26 4.65 1.69 6.71
C TYR A 26 4.96 2.67 5.57
N ILE A 27 6.18 2.60 5.04
CA ILE A 27 6.56 3.26 3.78
C ILE A 27 6.00 2.40 2.64
N GLN A 28 4.92 2.86 2.02
CA GLN A 28 4.20 2.09 0.99
C GLN A 28 3.79 2.88 -0.24
N LYS A 29 4.33 4.09 -0.43
CA LYS A 29 3.90 4.96 -1.52
C LYS A 29 4.29 4.36 -2.88
N GLN A 30 3.30 3.92 -3.66
CA GLN A 30 3.50 3.20 -4.93
C GLN A 30 3.51 4.14 -6.14
N ASN A 31 4.40 5.13 -6.14
CA ASN A 31 4.49 6.13 -7.20
C ASN A 31 5.95 6.46 -7.56
N SER A 32 6.78 5.43 -7.67
CA SER A 32 8.23 5.55 -7.90
C SER A 32 8.96 6.21 -6.73
N ASN A 33 8.52 5.96 -5.50
CA ASN A 33 9.12 6.59 -4.31
C ASN A 33 10.62 6.27 -4.17
N PHE A 34 11.10 5.13 -4.66
CA PHE A 34 12.53 4.80 -4.65
C PHE A 34 13.35 5.78 -5.49
N ILE A 35 12.81 6.17 -6.65
CA ILE A 35 13.46 7.12 -7.55
C ILE A 35 13.42 8.52 -6.94
N HIS A 36 12.27 8.95 -6.43
CA HIS A 36 12.09 10.35 -6.03
C HIS A 36 12.58 10.66 -4.61
N ASN A 37 12.54 9.69 -3.69
CA ASN A 37 12.78 9.94 -2.26
C ASN A 37 14.01 9.21 -1.71
N PHE A 38 14.52 8.18 -2.40
CA PHE A 38 15.58 7.30 -1.89
C PHE A 38 16.79 7.20 -2.82
N CYS A 39 17.11 8.28 -3.55
CA CYS A 39 18.21 8.29 -4.52
C CYS A 39 19.59 7.91 -3.95
N LYS A 40 19.80 8.10 -2.65
CA LYS A 40 21.03 7.70 -1.95
C LYS A 40 21.23 6.18 -1.90
N LEU A 41 20.16 5.39 -2.06
CA LEU A 41 20.18 3.92 -2.05
C LEU A 41 20.36 3.31 -3.44
N TRP A 42 20.35 4.11 -4.51
CA TRP A 42 20.49 3.60 -5.88
C TRP A 42 21.79 2.82 -6.14
N PRO A 43 22.95 3.16 -5.54
CA PRO A 43 24.15 2.35 -5.71
C PRO A 43 24.00 0.91 -5.19
N ASP A 44 23.05 0.68 -4.26
CA ASP A 44 22.86 -0.59 -3.56
C ASP A 44 21.75 -1.45 -4.18
N ALA A 45 20.94 -0.89 -5.08
CA ALA A 45 19.84 -1.60 -5.72
C ALA A 45 19.63 -1.20 -7.18
N GLU A 46 19.40 -2.20 -8.02
CA GLU A 46 19.08 -1.99 -9.43
C GLU A 46 17.73 -1.27 -9.57
N ILE A 47 17.71 -0.11 -10.24
CA ILE A 47 16.48 0.60 -10.64
C ILE A 47 15.80 -0.05 -11.85
N GLU A 48 16.45 -1.02 -12.49
CA GLU A 48 15.92 -1.76 -13.62
C GLU A 48 16.49 -3.18 -13.66
N ILE A 49 15.63 -4.16 -13.91
CA ILE A 49 16.01 -5.57 -14.02
C ILE A 49 16.08 -5.94 -15.51
N LEU A 50 17.30 -5.99 -16.06
CA LEU A 50 17.53 -6.08 -17.51
C LEU A 50 16.85 -7.29 -18.18
N TRP A 51 16.86 -8.46 -17.53
CA TRP A 51 16.22 -9.65 -18.10
C TRP A 51 14.70 -9.47 -18.19
N ALA A 52 14.09 -8.79 -17.22
CA ALA A 52 12.66 -8.55 -17.17
C ALA A 52 12.26 -7.53 -18.22
N SER A 53 13.02 -6.43 -18.34
CA SER A 53 12.78 -5.43 -19.38
C SER A 53 12.87 -6.05 -20.78
N LYS A 54 13.83 -6.95 -20.98
CA LYS A 54 13.96 -7.71 -22.24
C LYS A 54 12.77 -8.65 -22.48
N ALA A 55 12.31 -9.36 -21.45
CA ALA A 55 11.22 -10.31 -21.56
C ALA A 55 9.86 -9.62 -21.82
N PHE A 56 9.60 -8.51 -21.12
CA PHE A 56 8.36 -7.74 -21.25
C PHE A 56 8.39 -6.72 -22.40
N GLY A 57 9.57 -6.45 -22.98
CA GLY A 57 9.74 -5.47 -24.04
C GLY A 57 9.52 -4.02 -23.59
N LYS A 58 9.64 -3.73 -22.29
CA LYS A 58 9.47 -2.38 -21.72
C LYS A 58 10.27 -2.18 -20.44
N HIS A 59 10.59 -0.93 -20.14
CA HIS A 59 11.14 -0.51 -18.85
C HIS A 59 10.07 -0.53 -17.74
N PRO A 60 10.45 -0.61 -16.45
CA PRO A 60 9.48 -0.53 -15.35
C PRO A 60 8.75 0.83 -15.33
N ASP A 61 7.43 0.80 -15.16
CA ASP A 61 6.62 2.02 -15.03
C ASP A 61 6.87 2.70 -13.67
N ALA A 62 7.18 1.90 -12.64
CA ALA A 62 7.50 2.37 -11.31
C ALA A 62 8.52 1.48 -10.59
N VAL A 63 9.34 2.11 -9.75
CA VAL A 63 10.27 1.43 -8.84
C VAL A 63 10.00 1.93 -7.44
N ASN A 64 9.48 1.04 -6.59
CA ASN A 64 9.05 1.41 -5.26
C ASN A 64 9.95 0.79 -4.19
N PHE A 65 10.03 1.48 -3.06
CA PHE A 65 10.69 1.05 -1.85
C PHE A 65 9.64 0.84 -0.76
N TRP A 66 9.76 -0.28 -0.06
CA TRP A 66 8.88 -0.67 1.03
C TRP A 66 9.69 -0.97 2.28
N MET A 67 9.21 -0.46 3.41
CA MET A 67 9.74 -0.76 4.74
C MET A 67 8.64 -0.46 5.76
N GLY A 68 8.40 -1.36 6.70
CA GLY A 68 7.32 -1.20 7.66
C GLY A 68 7.39 -2.14 8.83
N ASP A 69 6.47 -1.90 9.74
CA ASP A 69 6.18 -2.72 10.91
C ASP A 69 5.61 -4.09 10.50
N GLU A 70 5.90 -5.15 11.26
CA GLU A 70 5.37 -6.49 11.01
C GLU A 70 3.83 -6.56 11.07
N ARG A 71 3.21 -5.63 11.80
CA ARG A 71 1.75 -5.48 11.93
C ARG A 71 1.11 -4.87 10.68
N ALA A 72 1.92 -4.34 9.74
CA ALA A 72 1.41 -3.72 8.52
C ALA A 72 0.96 -4.77 7.50
N VAL A 73 -0.37 -4.92 7.38
CA VAL A 73 -1.00 -5.84 6.42
C VAL A 73 -1.54 -5.07 5.22
N THR A 74 -1.25 -5.56 4.01
CA THR A 74 -1.91 -5.10 2.78
C THR A 74 -3.09 -6.02 2.49
N SER A 75 -4.31 -5.49 2.48
CA SER A 75 -5.52 -6.28 2.19
C SER A 75 -5.48 -6.85 0.77
N MET A 76 -6.26 -7.89 0.50
CA MET A 76 -6.41 -8.44 -0.85
C MET A 76 -6.79 -7.34 -1.85
N HIS A 77 -6.10 -7.33 -2.98
CA HIS A 77 -6.36 -6.45 -4.12
C HIS A 77 -5.71 -7.05 -5.37
N LYS A 78 -5.86 -6.38 -6.51
CA LYS A 78 -5.18 -6.71 -7.75
C LYS A 78 -4.62 -5.45 -8.38
N ASP A 79 -3.47 -5.59 -9.03
CA ASP A 79 -2.82 -4.51 -9.77
C ASP A 79 -2.80 -4.83 -11.26
N PRO A 80 -2.96 -3.83 -12.15
CA PRO A 80 -2.81 -4.02 -13.59
C PRO A 80 -1.33 -3.95 -14.01
N TYR A 81 -0.43 -4.57 -13.24
CA TYR A 81 1.02 -4.53 -13.45
C TYR A 81 1.65 -5.91 -13.34
N GLU A 82 2.67 -6.15 -14.16
CA GLU A 82 3.63 -7.23 -13.93
C GLU A 82 4.57 -6.83 -12.79
N ASN A 83 4.40 -7.42 -11.61
CA ASN A 83 5.12 -7.02 -10.40
C ASN A 83 6.29 -7.98 -10.11
N ILE A 84 7.51 -7.43 -10.04
CA ILE A 84 8.69 -8.16 -9.56
C ILE A 84 8.99 -7.68 -8.14
N TYR A 85 8.61 -8.48 -7.16
CA TYR A 85 8.82 -8.17 -5.74
C TYR A 85 10.15 -8.75 -5.25
N ARG A 86 11.05 -7.89 -4.74
CA ARG A 86 12.34 -8.32 -4.17
C ARG A 86 12.39 -7.98 -2.68
N VAL A 87 12.58 -9.00 -1.84
CA VAL A 87 12.82 -8.83 -0.40
C VAL A 87 14.32 -8.70 -0.17
N VAL A 88 14.74 -7.58 0.43
CA VAL A 88 16.16 -7.32 0.76
C VAL A 88 16.50 -7.83 2.16
N SER A 89 15.58 -7.67 3.11
CA SER A 89 15.71 -8.12 4.50
C SER A 89 14.35 -8.51 5.07
N GLY A 90 14.33 -9.52 5.94
CA GLY A 90 13.10 -10.09 6.51
C GLY A 90 12.37 -11.01 5.53
N GLU A 91 11.04 -11.07 5.67
CA GLU A 91 10.19 -11.95 4.88
C GLU A 91 8.91 -11.21 4.44
N LYS A 92 8.33 -11.62 3.31
CA LYS A 92 7.04 -11.13 2.84
C LYS A 92 6.14 -12.32 2.52
N ASN A 93 5.06 -12.45 3.29
CA ASN A 93 4.07 -13.50 3.12
C ASN A 93 3.00 -13.04 2.14
N PHE A 94 2.76 -13.82 1.08
CA PHE A 94 1.75 -13.54 0.06
C PHE A 94 0.67 -14.62 0.08
N THR A 95 -0.59 -14.19 0.08
CA THR A 95 -1.73 -15.05 -0.27
C THR A 95 -2.18 -14.63 -1.67
N LEU A 96 -2.18 -15.57 -2.62
CA LEU A 96 -2.44 -15.30 -4.04
C LEU A 96 -3.69 -16.05 -4.50
N HIS A 97 -4.52 -15.36 -5.26
CA HIS A 97 -5.62 -15.96 -6.02
C HIS A 97 -5.43 -15.67 -7.51
N PRO A 98 -5.63 -16.66 -8.39
CA PRO A 98 -5.62 -16.42 -9.83
C PRO A 98 -6.82 -15.54 -10.22
N PRO A 99 -6.74 -14.77 -11.33
CA PRO A 99 -7.87 -13.97 -11.82
C PRO A 99 -9.15 -14.79 -12.10
N THR A 100 -9.01 -16.10 -12.34
CA THR A 100 -10.14 -17.03 -12.51
C THR A 100 -10.98 -17.21 -11.26
N ASP A 101 -10.45 -16.86 -10.08
CA ASP A 101 -11.19 -16.95 -8.81
C ASP A 101 -12.16 -15.79 -8.60
N LEU A 102 -12.15 -14.78 -9.48
CA LEU A 102 -12.99 -13.58 -9.40
C LEU A 102 -14.47 -13.86 -9.08
N PRO A 103 -15.14 -14.89 -9.65
CA PRO A 103 -16.54 -15.19 -9.33
C PRO A 103 -16.81 -15.52 -7.85
N TRP A 104 -15.79 -15.93 -7.09
CA TRP A 104 -15.89 -16.29 -5.68
C TRP A 104 -15.30 -15.25 -4.73
N ILE A 105 -14.72 -14.15 -5.26
CA ILE A 105 -14.17 -13.06 -4.45
C ILE A 105 -15.22 -11.95 -4.35
N PRO A 106 -15.79 -11.70 -3.15
CA PRO A 106 -16.87 -10.74 -3.00
C PRO A 106 -16.34 -9.29 -3.05
N TYR A 107 -17.00 -8.46 -3.83
CA TYR A 107 -16.73 -7.03 -3.93
C TYR A 107 -17.93 -6.21 -3.46
N GLN A 108 -17.66 -5.12 -2.76
CA GLN A 108 -18.68 -4.19 -2.29
C GLN A 108 -18.21 -2.73 -2.43
N ASN A 109 -19.15 -1.84 -2.65
CA ASN A 109 -18.91 -0.40 -2.68
C ASN A 109 -18.88 0.15 -1.25
N TYR A 110 -17.81 0.88 -0.90
CA TYR A 110 -17.65 1.53 0.39
C TYR A 110 -17.43 3.03 0.25
N PRO A 111 -17.96 3.86 1.15
CA PRO A 111 -17.64 5.28 1.17
C PRO A 111 -16.15 5.48 1.49
N SER A 112 -15.51 6.38 0.76
CA SER A 112 -14.09 6.68 0.98
C SER A 112 -13.88 7.50 2.25
N ALA A 113 -12.90 7.11 3.05
CA ALA A 113 -12.53 7.80 4.28
C ALA A 113 -11.02 7.72 4.54
N VAL A 114 -10.51 8.60 5.39
CA VAL A 114 -9.10 8.69 5.81
C VAL A 114 -9.00 8.56 7.33
N TYR A 115 -8.01 7.81 7.80
CA TYR A 115 -7.64 7.82 9.21
C TYR A 115 -6.96 9.14 9.58
N LYS A 116 -7.29 9.68 10.74
CA LYS A 116 -6.60 10.83 11.35
C LYS A 116 -6.28 10.58 12.81
N GLU A 117 -5.07 10.91 13.23
CA GLU A 117 -4.71 10.86 14.64
C GLU A 117 -5.17 12.15 15.32
N HIS A 118 -6.17 12.05 16.21
CA HIS A 118 -6.67 13.22 16.96
C HIS A 118 -5.84 13.48 18.22
N LYS A 119 -5.33 12.40 18.85
CA LYS A 119 -4.41 12.40 20.00
C LYS A 119 -3.46 11.22 19.82
N PRO A 120 -2.25 11.23 20.44
CA PRO A 120 -1.33 10.11 20.34
C PRO A 120 -2.01 8.76 20.62
N GLY A 121 -1.96 7.85 19.65
CA GLY A 121 -2.57 6.50 19.69
C GLY A 121 -4.10 6.48 19.56
N LYS A 122 -4.77 7.61 19.32
CA LYS A 122 -6.23 7.71 19.19
C LYS A 122 -6.61 8.20 17.79
N TRP A 123 -7.22 7.30 17.05
CA TRP A 123 -7.56 7.48 15.65
C TRP A 123 -9.05 7.73 15.46
N ILE A 124 -9.37 8.61 14.53
CA ILE A 124 -10.73 8.84 14.02
C ILE A 124 -10.76 8.59 12.51
N ILE A 125 -11.95 8.35 11.97
CA ILE A 125 -12.18 8.17 10.54
C ILE A 125 -12.92 9.41 10.03
N GLU A 126 -12.31 10.11 9.08
CA GLU A 126 -12.90 11.28 8.41
C GLU A 126 -13.36 10.90 7.01
N SER A 127 -14.64 11.15 6.70
CA SER A 127 -15.18 10.94 5.36
C SER A 127 -14.56 11.92 4.36
N ILE A 128 -14.22 11.43 3.17
CA ILE A 128 -13.74 12.30 2.09
C ILE A 128 -14.98 12.85 1.36
N ASN A 129 -15.44 14.04 1.77
CA ASN A 129 -16.57 14.74 1.13
C ASN A 129 -16.07 15.90 0.24
N GLU A 130 -16.79 16.19 -0.86
CA GLU A 130 -16.43 17.06 -1.99
C GLU A 130 -16.23 18.58 -1.72
N THR A 131 -15.97 19.02 -0.50
CA THR A 131 -15.71 20.46 -0.24
C THR A 131 -14.23 20.81 -0.37
N LEU A 132 -13.69 20.73 -1.58
CA LEU A 132 -12.75 21.70 -2.18
C LEU A 132 -12.53 21.36 -3.67
N ASP A 133 -12.79 22.34 -4.54
CA ASP A 133 -12.48 22.42 -5.97
C ASP A 133 -13.28 21.56 -6.97
N SER A 134 -14.36 22.19 -7.44
CA SER A 134 -15.31 21.84 -8.51
C SER A 134 -14.74 21.54 -9.92
N ALA A 135 -13.56 20.91 -10.06
CA ALA A 135 -13.01 20.67 -11.40
C ALA A 135 -12.37 19.29 -11.67
N ARG A 136 -12.20 18.36 -10.72
CA ARG A 136 -11.46 17.13 -11.04
C ARG A 136 -11.91 15.75 -10.58
N ILE A 137 -12.80 15.51 -9.62
CA ILE A 137 -12.98 14.11 -9.17
C ILE A 137 -14.41 13.78 -8.74
N THR A 138 -15.22 13.29 -9.68
CA THR A 138 -16.57 12.73 -9.43
C THR A 138 -16.56 11.28 -8.95
N ASN A 139 -15.39 10.64 -8.80
CA ASN A 139 -15.25 9.21 -8.48
C ASN A 139 -14.65 8.91 -7.10
N LEU A 140 -14.46 9.90 -6.23
CA LEU A 140 -13.82 9.69 -4.91
C LEU A 140 -14.79 9.29 -3.79
N THR A 141 -16.10 9.38 -4.01
CA THR A 141 -17.09 9.19 -2.94
C THR A 141 -17.31 7.74 -2.55
N SER A 142 -17.10 6.80 -3.48
CA SER A 142 -17.27 5.37 -3.26
C SER A 142 -16.18 4.56 -3.96
N THR A 143 -15.59 3.61 -3.25
CA THR A 143 -14.56 2.69 -3.76
C THR A 143 -15.10 1.27 -3.76
N LEU A 144 -15.03 0.58 -4.90
CA LEU A 144 -15.28 -0.85 -4.99
C LEU A 144 -14.09 -1.61 -4.39
N TRP A 145 -14.30 -2.39 -3.35
CA TRP A 145 -13.24 -3.11 -2.63
C TRP A 145 -13.64 -4.53 -2.26
N ILE A 146 -12.65 -5.39 -2.06
CA ILE A 146 -12.86 -6.77 -1.60
C ILE A 146 -13.27 -6.73 -0.13
N CYS A 147 -14.40 -7.35 0.20
CA CYS A 147 -15.03 -7.23 1.53
C CYS A 147 -14.77 -8.42 2.47
N VAL A 148 -13.84 -9.31 2.11
CA VAL A 148 -13.50 -10.50 2.90
C VAL A 148 -12.03 -10.45 3.34
N ASP A 149 -11.77 -10.90 4.56
CA ASP A 149 -10.42 -11.24 5.01
C ASP A 149 -10.05 -12.63 4.48
N SER A 150 -9.03 -12.71 3.64
CA SER A 150 -8.58 -13.97 3.06
C SER A 150 -7.95 -14.94 4.06
N LEU A 151 -7.52 -14.45 5.23
CA LEU A 151 -6.94 -15.29 6.28
C LEU A 151 -8.01 -15.85 7.23
N ASN A 152 -9.15 -15.17 7.31
CA ASN A 152 -10.29 -15.57 8.14
C ASN A 152 -11.61 -15.19 7.44
N PRO A 153 -12.00 -15.91 6.39
CA PRO A 153 -13.20 -15.58 5.63
C PRO A 153 -14.46 -15.85 6.47
N ASP A 154 -15.37 -14.88 6.49
CA ASP A 154 -16.69 -15.04 7.10
C ASP A 154 -17.54 -15.97 6.22
N CYS A 155 -17.46 -17.27 6.51
CA CYS A 155 -18.17 -18.33 5.79
C CYS A 155 -19.63 -18.54 6.26
N GLU A 156 -20.13 -17.70 7.18
CA GLU A 156 -21.53 -17.75 7.59
C GLU A 156 -22.41 -17.13 6.49
N VAL A 157 -22.97 -18.02 5.66
CA VAL A 157 -23.97 -17.72 4.62
C VAL A 157 -25.30 -18.34 5.00
#